data_AF-A0A024X3C8-F1
#
_entry.id   AF-A0A024X3C8-F1
#
_cell.length_a   1.000
_cell.length_b   1.000
_cell.length_c   1.000
_cell.angle_alpha   90.00
_cell.angle_beta   90.00
_cell.angle_gamma   90.00
#
_symmetry.space_group_name_H-M   'P 1'
#
loop_
_entity.id
_entity.type
_entity.pdbx_description
1 polymer ?
#
loop_
_entity_poly.entity_id
_entity_poly.type
_entity_poly.pdbx_seq_one_letter_code
_entity_poly.pdbx_strand_id
1 'polypeptide(L)'
;MKKEDSIKVHNNNFISKQLTKEELYDLLYTLVEVPERKILLLLWNQTIGLYNEQLEDLLKEIYNFLPNRVYRNQKNSEGRSFYKIISREKIFDECVTNCREELAIKKVELTKGYYDLLNTKKKMDDIRNFIFSCIEQFEKLINNFCNKCKKDTLSLK
;
A
#
# COMPACT_ATOMS: atom_id res chain seq x y z
N MET A 1 15.17 18.11 41.52
CA MET A 1 14.32 16.91 41.39
C MET A 1 13.13 17.27 40.49
N LYS A 2 13.15 16.72 39.26
CA LYS A 2 12.08 16.45 38.30
C LYS A 2 10.84 17.37 38.21
N LYS A 3 10.66 17.99 37.05
CA LYS A 3 9.40 17.90 36.30
C LYS A 3 9.74 17.33 34.91
N GLU A 4 9.66 16.00 34.82
CA GLU A 4 9.56 15.31 33.54
C GLU A 4 8.21 15.70 32.96
N ASP A 5 8.21 16.68 32.06
CA ASP A 5 7.11 16.88 31.12
C ASP A 5 7.16 15.70 30.13
N SER A 6 6.78 14.52 30.63
CA SER A 6 6.40 13.40 29.79
C SER A 6 5.26 13.93 28.93
N ILE A 7 5.52 14.08 27.64
CA ILE A 7 4.48 14.25 26.63
C ILE A 7 3.60 13.02 26.77
N LYS A 8 2.56 13.13 27.61
CA LYS A 8 1.44 12.20 27.64
C LYS A 8 0.76 12.39 26.30
N VAL A 9 1.27 11.68 25.28
CA VAL A 9 0.54 11.39 24.06
C VAL A 9 -0.81 10.89 24.56
N HIS A 10 -1.85 11.71 24.40
CA HIS A 10 -3.21 11.39 24.82
C HIS A 10 -3.65 10.23 23.91
N ASN A 11 -3.39 9.01 24.41
CA ASN A 11 -3.09 7.83 23.61
C ASN A 11 -4.33 7.15 22.99
N ASN A 12 -5.52 7.75 23.11
CA ASN A 12 -6.77 7.06 22.78
C ASN A 12 -7.34 7.41 21.40
N ASN A 13 -7.05 8.60 20.85
CA ASN A 13 -7.62 8.99 19.55
C ASN A 13 -6.84 8.43 18.35
N PHE A 14 -5.51 8.30 18.44
CA PHE A 14 -4.67 7.80 17.34
C PHE A 14 -4.82 6.29 17.07
N ILE A 15 -5.47 5.55 17.97
CA ILE A 15 -5.60 4.08 17.88
C ILE A 15 -6.87 3.66 17.14
N SER A 16 -7.90 4.51 17.11
CA SER A 16 -9.23 4.12 16.61
C SER A 16 -9.49 4.44 15.14
N LYS A 17 -8.75 5.39 14.56
CA LYS A 17 -8.92 5.85 13.18
C LYS A 17 -7.60 5.77 12.41
N GLN A 18 -7.70 5.46 11.13
CA GLN A 18 -6.59 5.61 10.19
C GLN A 18 -6.23 7.09 10.05
N LEU A 19 -4.96 7.42 10.21
CA LEU A 19 -4.44 8.77 10.03
C LEU A 19 -4.28 9.10 8.56
N THR A 20 -4.45 10.38 8.21
CA THR A 20 -4.00 10.88 6.91
C THR A 20 -2.47 10.89 6.82
N LYS A 21 -1.94 11.06 5.60
CA LYS A 21 -0.49 11.19 5.40
C LYS A 21 0.06 12.39 6.18
N GLU A 22 -0.62 13.54 6.17
CA GLU A 22 -0.17 14.71 6.94
C GLU A 22 -0.20 14.43 8.44
N GLU A 23 -1.30 13.86 8.95
CA GLU A 23 -1.44 13.54 10.38
C GLU A 23 -0.35 12.57 10.87
N LEU A 24 0.01 11.56 10.05
CA LEU A 24 1.09 10.64 10.37
C LEU A 24 2.47 11.34 10.35
N TYR A 25 2.69 12.24 9.39
CA TYR A 25 3.94 13.01 9.30
C TYR A 25 4.11 13.93 10.52
N ASP A 26 3.06 14.67 10.87
CA ASP A 26 3.05 15.54 12.05
C ASP A 26 3.33 14.75 13.32
N LEU A 27 2.65 13.61 13.51
CA LEU A 27 2.90 12.71 14.63
C LEU A 27 4.37 12.26 14.68
N LEU A 28 4.95 11.85 13.56
CA LEU A 28 6.35 11.44 13.49
C LEU A 28 7.33 12.57 13.83
N TYR A 29 7.01 13.82 13.50
CA TYR A 29 7.82 14.99 13.86
C TYR A 29 7.69 15.36 15.34
N THR A 30 6.55 15.11 15.97
CA THR A 30 6.39 15.36 17.42
C THR A 30 7.21 14.41 18.31
N LEU A 31 7.58 13.24 17.78
CA LEU A 31 8.38 12.24 18.50
C LEU A 31 9.86 12.64 18.47
N VAL A 32 10.33 13.23 19.58
CA VAL A 32 11.75 13.62 19.78
C VAL A 32 12.59 12.43 20.24
N GLU A 33 12.04 11.61 21.15
CA GLU A 33 12.69 10.39 21.64
C GLU A 33 12.01 9.15 21.07
N VAL A 34 12.71 8.02 21.10
CA VAL A 34 12.15 6.74 20.66
C VAL A 34 11.05 6.32 21.64
N PRO A 35 9.77 6.24 21.22
CA PRO A 35 8.69 5.86 22.11
C PRO A 35 8.72 4.35 22.42
N GLU A 36 7.85 3.92 23.33
CA GLU A 36 7.69 2.50 23.64
C GLU A 36 7.37 1.66 22.40
N ARG A 37 7.79 0.40 22.41
CA ARG A 37 7.59 -0.55 21.30
C ARG A 37 6.14 -0.62 20.82
N LYS A 38 5.16 -0.50 21.73
CA LYS A 38 3.73 -0.50 21.38
C LYS A 38 3.37 0.65 20.44
N ILE A 39 3.92 1.85 20.66
CA ILE A 39 3.71 3.02 19.81
C ILE A 39 4.39 2.84 18.46
N LEU A 40 5.58 2.24 18.44
CA LEU A 40 6.28 1.92 17.19
C LEU A 40 5.46 0.96 16.31
N LEU A 41 4.89 -0.09 16.90
CA LEU A 41 3.98 -0.99 16.19
C LEU A 41 2.72 -0.27 15.68
N LEU A 42 2.19 0.69 16.46
CA LEU A 42 1.07 1.52 16.03
C LEU A 42 1.44 2.38 14.81
N LEU A 43 2.60 3.04 14.82
CA LEU A 43 3.08 3.84 13.68
C LEU A 43 3.22 2.99 12.41
N TRP A 44 3.70 1.76 12.55
CA TRP A 44 3.77 0.83 11.42
C TRP A 44 2.39 0.45 10.91
N ASN A 45 1.45 0.15 11.80
CA ASN A 45 0.07 -0.14 11.40
C ASN A 45 -0.58 1.04 10.67
N GLN A 46 -0.35 2.27 11.14
CA GLN A 46 -0.81 3.49 10.46
C GLN A 46 -0.18 3.64 9.06
N THR A 47 1.11 3.33 8.93
CA THR A 47 1.82 3.34 7.64
C THR A 47 1.24 2.32 6.66
N ILE A 48 0.99 1.10 7.13
CA ILE A 48 0.37 0.04 6.33
C ILE A 48 -1.08 0.36 5.97
N GLY A 49 -1.81 1.01 6.88
CA GLY A 49 -3.18 1.43 6.62
C GLY A 49 -3.29 2.48 5.51
N LEU A 50 -2.42 3.49 5.51
CA LEU A 50 -2.31 4.46 4.40
C LEU A 50 -2.11 3.76 3.06
N TYR A 51 -1.18 2.79 3.03
CA TYR A 51 -0.93 1.99 1.83
C TYR A 51 -2.18 1.20 1.38
N ASN A 52 -2.91 0.58 2.31
CA ASN A 52 -4.09 -0.21 1.96
C ASN A 52 -5.22 0.69 1.42
N GLU A 53 -5.45 1.86 2.01
CA GLU A 53 -6.47 2.82 1.54
C GLU A 53 -6.15 3.29 0.11
N GLN A 54 -4.91 3.73 -0.14
CA GLN A 54 -4.46 4.13 -1.47
C GLN A 54 -4.61 3.01 -2.50
N LEU A 55 -4.29 1.77 -2.13
CA LEU A 55 -4.46 0.62 -3.01
C LEU A 55 -5.94 0.34 -3.29
N GLU A 56 -6.82 0.43 -2.29
CA GLU A 56 -8.24 0.17 -2.46
C GLU A 56 -8.91 1.19 -3.39
N ASP A 57 -8.62 2.47 -3.20
CA ASP A 57 -9.12 3.55 -4.06
C ASP A 57 -8.68 3.36 -5.51
N LEU A 58 -7.43 2.96 -5.71
CA LEU A 58 -6.88 2.70 -7.02
C LEU A 58 -7.48 1.45 -7.69
N LEU A 59 -7.71 0.38 -6.92
CA LEU A 59 -8.40 -0.81 -7.42
C LEU A 59 -9.83 -0.48 -7.87
N LYS A 60 -10.55 0.39 -7.14
CA LYS A 60 -11.86 0.91 -7.54
C LYS A 60 -11.77 1.71 -8.83
N GLU A 61 -10.77 2.58 -8.97
CA GLU A 61 -10.53 3.36 -10.19
C GLU A 61 -10.29 2.45 -11.41
N ILE A 62 -9.40 1.47 -11.28
CA ILE A 62 -9.12 0.49 -12.34
C ILE A 62 -10.40 -0.25 -12.73
N TYR A 63 -11.13 -0.80 -11.76
CA TYR A 63 -12.36 -1.55 -12.03
C TYR A 63 -13.39 -0.71 -12.81
N ASN A 64 -13.53 0.57 -12.45
CA ASN A 64 -14.45 1.49 -13.13
C ASN A 64 -13.97 1.88 -14.54
N PHE A 65 -12.66 1.92 -14.78
CA PHE A 65 -12.07 2.20 -16.09
C PHE A 65 -12.25 1.04 -17.09
N LEU A 66 -12.36 -0.20 -16.61
CA LEU A 66 -12.47 -1.38 -17.47
C LEU A 66 -13.80 -1.41 -18.26
N PRO A 67 -13.80 -1.90 -19.52
CA PRO A 67 -15.05 -2.16 -20.23
C PRO A 67 -15.88 -3.25 -19.53
N ASN A 68 -17.21 -3.20 -19.69
CA ASN A 68 -18.09 -4.23 -19.11
C ASN A 68 -17.79 -5.63 -19.66
N ARG A 69 -17.48 -5.71 -20.96
CA ARG A 69 -17.13 -6.94 -21.68
C ARG A 69 -16.19 -6.62 -22.83
N VAL A 70 -15.30 -7.56 -23.16
CA VAL A 70 -14.50 -7.52 -24.40
C VAL A 70 -14.65 -8.83 -25.17
N TYR A 71 -14.50 -8.74 -26.49
CA TYR A 71 -14.51 -9.89 -27.39
C TYR A 71 -13.08 -10.21 -27.81
N ARG A 72 -12.58 -11.40 -27.47
CA ARG A 72 -11.24 -11.84 -27.86
C ARG A 72 -11.34 -13.00 -28.84
N ASN A 73 -10.65 -12.89 -29.98
CA ASN A 73 -10.48 -14.02 -30.90
C ASN A 73 -9.63 -15.11 -30.26
N GLN A 74 -10.13 -16.35 -30.30
CA GLN A 74 -9.39 -17.54 -29.86
C GLN A 74 -9.46 -18.62 -30.93
N LYS A 75 -8.49 -19.53 -30.91
CA LYS A 75 -8.50 -20.74 -31.74
C LYS A 75 -8.72 -21.96 -30.85
N ASN A 76 -9.57 -22.88 -31.29
CA ASN A 76 -9.70 -24.19 -30.64
C ASN A 76 -8.52 -25.10 -31.02
N SER A 77 -8.49 -26.32 -30.47
CA SER A 77 -7.48 -27.34 -30.79
C SER A 77 -7.44 -27.75 -32.27
N GLU A 78 -8.52 -27.49 -33.01
CA GLU A 78 -8.66 -27.75 -34.45
C GLU A 78 -8.24 -26.53 -35.31
N GLY A 79 -7.80 -25.44 -34.69
CA GLY A 79 -7.40 -24.21 -35.38
C GLY A 79 -8.55 -23.29 -35.83
N ARG A 80 -9.80 -23.64 -35.53
CA ARG A 80 -10.99 -22.83 -35.85
C ARG A 80 -11.08 -21.62 -34.94
N SER A 81 -11.35 -20.46 -35.53
CA SER A 81 -11.44 -19.18 -34.81
C SER A 81 -12.85 -18.95 -34.26
N PHE A 82 -12.95 -18.46 -33.03
CA PHE A 82 -14.22 -18.05 -32.41
C PHE A 82 -14.01 -16.85 -31.48
N TYR A 83 -15.08 -16.10 -31.21
CA TYR A 83 -15.06 -14.98 -30.27
C TYR A 83 -15.39 -15.47 -28.86
N LYS A 84 -14.49 -15.21 -27.92
CA LYS A 84 -14.74 -15.40 -26.50
C LYS A 84 -15.15 -14.07 -25.87
N ILE A 85 -16.27 -14.07 -25.18
CA ILE A 85 -16.70 -12.96 -24.33
C ILE A 85 -15.92 -13.06 -23.01
N ILE A 86 -15.23 -11.99 -22.65
CA ILE A 86 -14.53 -11.87 -21.36
C ILE A 86 -15.23 -10.78 -20.55
N SER A 87 -15.66 -11.10 -19.34
CA SER A 87 -16.33 -10.15 -18.45
C SER A 87 -15.33 -9.19 -17.79
N ARG A 88 -15.81 -8.03 -17.33
CA ARG A 88 -15.02 -7.06 -16.57
C ARG A 88 -14.28 -7.69 -15.39
N GLU A 89 -14.94 -8.55 -14.62
CA GLU A 89 -14.37 -9.19 -13.43
C GLU A 89 -13.14 -10.02 -13.81
N LYS A 90 -13.21 -10.74 -14.93
CA LYS A 90 -12.10 -11.55 -15.41
C LYS A 90 -10.95 -10.69 -15.93
N ILE A 91 -11.24 -9.61 -16.65
CA ILE A 91 -10.21 -8.66 -17.10
C ILE A 91 -9.51 -8.05 -15.88
N PHE A 92 -10.30 -7.65 -14.88
CA PHE A 92 -9.79 -7.09 -13.64
C PHE A 92 -8.88 -8.08 -12.93
N ASP A 93 -9.34 -9.32 -12.70
CA ASP A 93 -8.58 -10.36 -12.01
C ASP A 93 -7.26 -10.67 -12.72
N GLU A 94 -7.27 -10.78 -14.06
CA GLU A 94 -6.06 -10.96 -14.87
C GLU A 94 -5.09 -9.77 -14.72
N CYS A 95 -5.60 -8.53 -14.66
CA CYS A 95 -4.78 -7.33 -14.50
C CYS A 95 -4.13 -7.22 -13.12
N VAL A 96 -4.89 -7.54 -12.07
CA VAL A 96 -4.49 -7.27 -10.70
C VAL A 96 -3.72 -8.42 -10.06
N THR A 97 -3.83 -9.66 -10.55
CA THR A 97 -3.19 -10.84 -9.93
C THR A 97 -1.68 -10.68 -9.78
N ASN A 98 -0.95 -10.49 -10.89
CA ASN A 98 0.51 -10.34 -10.85
C ASN A 98 0.93 -9.15 -9.97
N CYS A 99 0.15 -8.08 -9.99
CA CYS A 99 0.48 -6.87 -9.26
C CYS A 99 0.21 -7.01 -7.76
N ARG A 100 -0.84 -7.74 -7.36
CA ARG A 100 -1.11 -8.09 -5.96
C ARG A 100 0.03 -8.91 -5.37
N GLU A 101 0.61 -9.81 -6.14
CA GLU A 101 1.78 -10.59 -5.71
C GLU A 101 3.00 -9.68 -5.47
N GLU A 102 3.36 -8.83 -6.44
CA GLU A 102 4.47 -7.87 -6.29
C GLU A 102 4.28 -6.93 -5.09
N LEU A 103 3.06 -6.41 -4.93
CA LEU A 103 2.65 -5.56 -3.81
C LEU A 103 2.75 -6.28 -2.46
N ALA A 104 2.30 -7.53 -2.39
CA ALA A 104 2.38 -8.34 -1.17
C ALA A 104 3.83 -8.66 -0.79
N ILE A 105 4.67 -9.03 -1.76
CA ILE A 105 6.11 -9.26 -1.54
C ILE A 105 6.76 -8.00 -0.98
N LYS A 106 6.50 -6.84 -1.59
CA LYS A 106 7.09 -5.58 -1.11
C LYS A 106 6.62 -5.20 0.29
N LYS A 107 5.34 -5.41 0.59
CA LYS A 107 4.79 -5.18 1.94
C LYS A 107 5.49 -6.06 2.99
N VAL A 108 5.74 -7.34 2.68
CA VAL A 108 6.47 -8.25 3.56
C VAL A 108 7.92 -7.80 3.74
N GLU A 109 8.61 -7.43 2.66
CA GLU A 109 9.99 -6.94 2.68
C GLU A 109 10.14 -5.70 3.58
N LEU A 110 9.29 -4.69 3.38
CA LEU A 110 9.32 -3.45 4.16
C LEU A 110 8.91 -3.68 5.62
N THR A 111 7.93 -4.56 5.86
CA THR A 111 7.54 -4.97 7.21
C THR A 111 8.72 -5.61 7.93
N LYS A 112 9.39 -6.57 7.30
CA LYS A 112 10.58 -7.22 7.85
C LYS A 112 11.67 -6.18 8.14
N GLY A 113 11.96 -5.30 7.18
CA GLY A 113 12.92 -4.22 7.35
C GLY A 113 12.59 -3.32 8.54
N TYR A 114 11.31 -3.02 8.78
CA TYR A 114 10.85 -2.27 9.95
C TYR A 114 11.11 -3.03 11.26
N TYR A 115 10.81 -4.32 11.33
CA TYR A 115 11.07 -5.11 12.54
C TYR A 115 12.57 -5.28 12.82
N ASP A 116 13.37 -5.52 11.78
CA ASP A 116 14.83 -5.56 11.88
C ASP A 116 15.37 -4.22 12.37
N LEU A 117 14.77 -3.11 11.89
CA LEU A 117 15.03 -1.79 12.41
C LEU A 117 14.71 -1.77 13.92
N LEU A 118 13.52 -2.15 14.37
CA LEU A 118 13.18 -2.08 15.80
C LEU A 118 14.08 -2.91 16.74
N ASN A 119 14.75 -3.94 16.23
CA ASN A 119 15.60 -4.83 17.02
C ASN A 119 17.03 -4.32 17.25
N THR A 120 17.45 -3.21 16.63
CA THR A 120 18.79 -2.62 16.85
C THR A 120 18.73 -1.37 17.74
N LYS A 121 19.88 -0.86 18.21
CA LYS A 121 19.93 0.42 18.95
C LYS A 121 19.60 1.55 17.97
N LYS A 122 18.50 2.26 18.23
CA LYS A 122 17.83 3.13 17.27
C LYS A 122 17.83 4.59 17.71
N LYS A 123 17.98 5.51 16.76
CA LYS A 123 17.53 6.90 16.95
C LYS A 123 16.12 7.05 16.37
N MET A 124 15.35 7.98 16.92
CA MET A 124 14.01 8.26 16.42
C MET A 124 14.05 8.73 14.95
N ASP A 125 15.10 9.45 14.56
CA ASP A 125 15.34 9.86 13.17
C ASP A 125 15.44 8.67 12.20
N ASP A 126 16.08 7.57 12.60
CA ASP A 126 16.20 6.37 11.75
C ASP A 126 14.81 5.76 11.48
N ILE A 127 13.94 5.74 12.50
CA ILE A 127 12.58 5.21 12.43
C ILE A 127 11.73 6.12 11.53
N ARG A 128 11.81 7.43 11.75
CA ARG A 128 11.09 8.45 10.98
C ARG A 128 11.46 8.35 9.49
N ASN A 129 12.75 8.37 9.19
CA ASN A 129 13.26 8.31 7.82
C ASN A 129 12.86 6.99 7.13
N PHE A 130 12.89 5.88 7.86
CA PHE A 130 12.45 4.60 7.32
C PHE A 130 10.95 4.61 6.97
N ILE A 131 10.09 5.13 7.85
CA ILE A 131 8.65 5.23 7.58
C ILE A 131 8.38 6.12 6.37
N PHE A 132 9.00 7.29 6.28
CA PHE A 132 8.86 8.17 5.11
C PHE A 132 9.28 7.46 3.82
N SER A 133 10.42 6.79 3.83
CA SER A 133 10.88 6.01 2.66
C SER A 133 9.90 4.89 2.29
N CYS A 134 9.27 4.23 3.27
CA CYS A 134 8.27 3.19 3.00
C CYS A 134 7.03 3.77 2.31
N ILE A 135 6.53 4.91 2.79
CA ILE A 135 5.36 5.59 2.20
C ILE A 135 5.64 5.95 0.74
N GLU A 136 6.80 6.54 0.46
CA GLU A 136 7.22 6.86 -0.92
C GLU A 136 7.34 5.61 -1.81
N GLN A 137 7.92 4.53 -1.29
CA GLN A 137 8.06 3.27 -2.03
C GLN A 137 6.69 2.65 -2.36
N PHE A 138 5.76 2.69 -1.41
CA PHE A 138 4.40 2.22 -1.59
C PHE A 138 3.65 3.04 -2.65
N GLU A 139 3.70 4.38 -2.55
CA GLU A 139 3.07 5.28 -3.52
C GLU A 139 3.62 5.04 -4.93
N LYS A 140 4.94 4.92 -5.07
CA LYS A 140 5.57 4.63 -6.35
C LYS A 140 5.14 3.29 -6.92
N LEU A 141 5.06 2.25 -6.09
CA LEU A 141 4.67 0.91 -6.52
C LEU A 141 3.19 0.87 -6.96
N ILE A 142 2.30 1.49 -6.19
CA ILE A 142 0.87 1.62 -6.51
C ILE A 142 0.67 2.39 -7.83
N ASN A 143 1.37 3.51 -8.02
CA ASN A 143 1.28 4.30 -9.25
C ASN A 143 1.79 3.52 -10.47
N ASN A 144 2.89 2.79 -10.33
CA ASN A 144 3.41 1.92 -11.39
C ASN A 144 2.40 0.83 -11.77
N PHE A 145 1.77 0.22 -10.77
CA PHE A 145 0.70 -0.76 -10.97
C PHE A 145 -0.46 -0.16 -11.77
N CYS A 146 -0.95 1.01 -11.38
CA CYS A 146 -2.06 1.69 -12.08
C CYS A 146 -1.74 1.94 -13.56
N ASN A 147 -0.56 2.48 -13.83
CA ASN A 147 -0.13 2.78 -15.19
C ASN A 147 -0.01 1.51 -16.05
N LYS A 148 0.52 0.42 -15.47
CA LYS A 148 0.58 -0.90 -16.13
C LYS A 148 -0.82 -1.42 -16.45
N CYS A 149 -1.73 -1.40 -15.48
CA CYS A 149 -3.08 -1.88 -15.68
C CYS A 149 -3.88 -1.08 -16.72
N LYS A 150 -3.78 0.26 -16.69
CA LYS A 150 -4.40 1.13 -17.70
C LYS A 150 -3.84 0.86 -19.10
N LYS A 151 -2.52 0.69 -19.23
CA LYS A 151 -1.86 0.38 -20.52
C LYS A 151 -2.26 -0.98 -21.08
N ASP A 152 -2.28 -2.01 -20.24
CA ASP A 152 -2.68 -3.36 -20.63
C ASP A 152 -4.17 -3.43 -20.98
N THR A 153 -5.00 -2.57 -20.38
CA THR A 153 -6.41 -2.45 -20.77
C THR A 153 -6.57 -1.74 -22.12
N LEU A 154 -5.75 -0.73 -22.41
CA LEU A 154 -5.80 -0.02 -23.70
C LEU A 154 -5.42 -0.92 -24.88
N SER A 155 -4.59 -1.93 -24.67
CA SER A 155 -4.27 -2.93 -25.70
C SER A 155 -5.35 -4.01 -25.89
N LEU A 156 -6.38 -4.03 -25.03
CA LEU A 156 -7.56 -4.89 -25.15
C LEU A 156 -8.73 -4.22 -25.90
N LYS A 157 -8.65 -2.91 -26.17
CA LYS A 157 -9.60 -2.16 -26.99
C LYS A 157 -9.25 -2.27 -28.47
#